data_AF-A0A7K5FVC2-F1
#
_entry.id   AF-A0A7K5FVC2-F1
#
_cell.length_a   1.000
_cell.length_b   1.000
_cell.length_c   1.000
_cell.angle_alpha   90.00
_cell.angle_beta   90.00
_cell.angle_gamma   90.00
#
_symmetry.space_group_name_H-M   'P 1'
#
loop_
_entity.id
_entity.type
_entity.pdbx_description
1 polymer ?
#
loop_
_entity_poly.entity_id
_entity_poly.type
_entity_poly.pdbx_seq_one_letter_code
_entity_poly.pdbx_strand_id
1 'polypeptide(L)'
;AQQGRIREKAYGKQKIYFADQEQLPAASDAELRGLDAQIATLSSQVQVLQQNCRQMEAELKELSSSMTTSEMAKEIKELKKDCESYTEKLERMKSATNHVTPEEKEKVCSEQKLYCREWRRRKRMATELLDAILEGYPKSKKQFFEEVGIETDEEHNVVLPA
;
A
#
# COMPACT_ATOMS: atom_id res chain seq x y z
N ALA A 1 66.78 2.20 -24.24
CA ALA A 1 68.06 1.59 -24.65
C ALA A 1 69.27 2.37 -24.13
N GLN A 2 69.39 3.68 -24.36
CA GLN A 2 70.60 4.47 -24.00
C GLN A 2 70.96 4.54 -22.50
N GLN A 3 70.01 4.26 -21.59
CA GLN A 3 70.26 4.22 -20.14
C GLN A 3 70.56 2.81 -19.61
N GLY A 4 70.81 1.82 -20.47
CA GLY A 4 71.11 0.43 -20.07
C GLY A 4 69.92 -0.39 -19.55
N ARG A 5 68.82 0.24 -19.11
CA ARG A 5 67.66 -0.43 -18.48
C ARG A 5 66.79 -1.32 -19.40
N ILE A 6 66.97 -1.23 -20.71
CA ILE A 6 66.11 -1.90 -21.70
C ILE A 6 67.01 -2.53 -22.77
N ARG A 7 66.87 -3.85 -22.95
CA ARG A 7 67.52 -4.61 -24.03
C ARG A 7 66.65 -4.64 -25.28
N GLU A 8 67.31 -4.60 -26.43
CA GLU A 8 66.70 -4.71 -27.76
C GLU A 8 67.10 -6.06 -28.36
N LYS A 9 66.12 -6.84 -28.82
CA LYS A 9 66.35 -8.07 -29.59
C LYS A 9 65.66 -7.95 -30.94
N ALA A 10 66.47 -7.99 -32.01
CA ALA A 10 65.99 -7.93 -33.37
C ALA A 10 65.65 -9.33 -33.89
N TYR A 11 64.45 -9.49 -34.44
CA TYR A 11 63.97 -10.66 -35.16
C TYR A 11 63.60 -10.26 -36.58
N GLY A 12 64.51 -10.48 -37.53
CA GLY A 12 64.32 -10.06 -38.92
C GLY A 12 64.13 -8.54 -39.03
N LYS A 13 62.96 -8.10 -39.52
CA LYS A 13 62.60 -6.67 -39.64
C LYS A 13 61.98 -6.07 -38.37
N GLN A 14 61.68 -6.88 -37.36
CA GLN A 14 61.02 -6.42 -36.13
C GLN A 14 62.00 -6.37 -34.95
N LYS A 15 61.79 -5.41 -34.04
CA LYS A 15 62.59 -5.23 -32.82
C LYS A 15 61.68 -5.35 -31.61
N ILE A 16 62.11 -6.15 -30.64
CA ILE A 16 61.43 -6.34 -29.35
C ILE A 16 62.28 -5.68 -28.28
N TYR A 17 61.65 -4.87 -27.44
CA TYR A 17 62.28 -4.18 -26.33
C TYR A 17 61.78 -4.76 -25.01
N PHE A 18 62.68 -5.09 -24.09
CA PHE A 18 62.32 -5.64 -22.78
C PHE A 18 63.27 -5.11 -21.70
N ALA A 19 62.81 -5.11 -20.44
CA ALA A 19 63.62 -4.71 -19.31
C ALA A 19 64.82 -5.66 -19.14
N ASP A 20 65.98 -5.09 -18.82
CA ASP A 20 67.19 -5.88 -18.65
C ASP A 20 67.18 -6.64 -17.32
N GLN A 21 66.95 -7.96 -17.39
CA GLN A 21 66.83 -8.83 -16.22
C GLN A 21 68.15 -9.03 -15.47
N GLU A 22 69.31 -8.74 -16.08
CA GLU A 22 70.62 -8.81 -15.39
C GLU A 22 70.77 -7.75 -14.30
N GLN A 23 69.92 -6.71 -14.31
CA GLN A 23 69.87 -5.66 -13.28
C GLN A 23 69.04 -6.08 -12.07
N LEU A 24 68.32 -7.20 -12.15
CA LEU A 24 67.57 -7.75 -11.03
C LEU A 24 68.46 -8.70 -10.23
N PRO A 25 68.44 -8.64 -8.89
CA PRO A 25 69.19 -9.58 -8.08
C PRO A 25 68.67 -11.01 -8.35
N ALA A 26 69.60 -11.92 -8.62
CA ALA A 26 69.29 -13.34 -8.72
C ALA A 26 68.98 -13.87 -7.31
N ALA A 27 67.76 -14.38 -7.11
CA ALA A 27 67.40 -15.05 -5.87
C ALA A 27 67.94 -16.49 -5.88
N SER A 28 68.52 -16.91 -4.78
CA SER A 28 68.87 -18.29 -4.51
C SER A 28 67.61 -19.14 -4.26
N ASP A 29 67.71 -20.45 -4.44
CA ASP A 29 66.62 -21.38 -4.14
C ASP A 29 66.11 -21.27 -2.70
N ALA A 30 66.98 -20.88 -1.76
CA ALA A 30 66.60 -20.67 -0.37
C ALA A 30 65.74 -19.40 -0.19
N GLU A 31 66.09 -18.31 -0.88
CA GLU A 31 65.33 -17.06 -0.87
C GLU A 31 63.98 -17.23 -1.58
N LEU A 32 63.94 -17.95 -2.70
CA LEU A 32 62.69 -18.28 -3.40
C LEU A 32 61.73 -19.06 -2.50
N ARG A 33 62.21 -20.11 -1.82
CA ARG A 33 61.39 -20.84 -0.84
C ARG A 33 60.90 -19.97 0.31
N GLY A 34 61.73 -19.02 0.76
CA GLY A 34 61.35 -18.05 1.79
C GLY A 34 60.24 -17.11 1.33
N LEU A 35 60.34 -16.60 0.10
CA LEU A 35 59.31 -15.76 -0.53
C LEU A 35 58.02 -16.52 -0.75
N ASP A 36 58.08 -17.77 -1.22
CA ASP A 36 56.89 -18.63 -1.39
C ASP A 36 56.18 -18.86 -0.05
N ALA A 37 56.93 -19.11 1.02
CA ALA A 37 56.36 -19.26 2.36
C ALA A 37 55.69 -17.96 2.86
N GLN A 38 56.30 -16.79 2.57
CA GLN A 38 55.70 -15.49 2.90
C GLN A 38 54.43 -15.24 2.09
N ILE A 39 54.44 -15.52 0.78
CA ILE A 39 53.27 -15.40 -0.10
C ILE A 39 52.14 -16.29 0.41
N ALA A 40 52.43 -17.55 0.76
CA ALA A 40 51.43 -18.46 1.31
C ALA A 40 50.84 -17.93 2.63
N THR A 41 51.69 -17.42 3.51
CA THR A 41 51.26 -16.86 4.80
C THR A 41 50.39 -15.61 4.62
N LEU A 42 50.84 -14.65 3.82
CA LEU A 42 50.10 -13.42 3.52
C LEU A 42 48.79 -13.71 2.80
N SER A 43 48.78 -14.64 1.85
CA SER A 43 47.56 -15.03 1.12
C SER A 43 46.52 -15.63 2.07
N SER A 44 46.95 -16.49 2.99
CA SER A 44 46.08 -17.04 4.04
C SER A 44 45.52 -15.94 4.95
N GLN A 45 46.35 -15.00 5.41
CA GLN A 45 45.90 -13.88 6.23
C GLN A 45 44.88 -13.00 5.51
N VAL A 46 45.11 -12.69 4.23
CA VAL A 46 44.17 -11.93 3.40
C VAL A 46 42.84 -12.67 3.28
N GLN A 47 42.85 -13.98 3.06
CA GLN A 47 41.64 -14.78 2.97
C GLN A 47 40.82 -14.74 4.27
N VAL A 48 41.48 -14.89 5.42
CA VAL A 48 40.84 -14.81 6.75
C VAL A 48 40.25 -13.43 7.00
N LEU A 49 41.02 -12.36 6.73
CA LEU A 49 40.54 -10.99 6.92
C LEU A 49 39.36 -10.67 6.02
N GLN A 50 39.37 -11.11 4.75
CA GLN A 50 38.25 -10.94 3.84
C GLN A 50 36.99 -11.65 4.32
N GLN A 51 37.13 -12.86 4.87
CA GLN A 51 36.00 -13.60 5.44
C GLN A 51 35.43 -12.86 6.66
N ASN A 52 36.28 -12.38 7.56
CA ASN A 52 35.86 -11.62 8.73
C ASN A 52 35.16 -10.31 8.36
N CYS A 53 35.68 -9.57 7.37
CA CYS A 53 35.02 -8.36 6.87
C CYS A 53 33.62 -8.67 6.34
N ARG A 54 33.46 -9.72 5.51
CA ARG A 54 32.14 -10.12 4.99
C ARG A 54 31.16 -10.47 6.11
N GLN A 55 31.64 -11.14 7.16
CA GLN A 55 30.81 -11.47 8.32
C GLN A 55 30.38 -10.20 9.09
N MET A 56 31.31 -9.31 9.40
CA MET A 56 31.01 -8.04 10.09
C MET A 56 30.07 -7.15 9.26
N GLU A 57 30.23 -7.11 7.94
CA GLU A 57 29.33 -6.38 7.04
C GLU A 57 27.91 -6.97 7.06
N ALA A 58 27.78 -8.30 7.13
CA ALA A 58 26.50 -8.97 7.24
C ALA A 58 25.81 -8.65 8.58
N GLU A 59 26.54 -8.73 9.69
CA GLU A 59 26.04 -8.38 11.03
C GLU A 59 25.62 -6.90 11.11
N LEU A 60 26.43 -6.00 10.54
CA LEU A 60 26.12 -4.57 10.49
C LEU A 60 24.88 -4.31 9.64
N LYS A 61 24.73 -4.98 8.50
CA LYS A 61 23.54 -4.88 7.65
C LYS A 61 22.30 -5.38 8.38
N GLU A 62 22.38 -6.51 9.09
CA GLU A 62 21.28 -7.04 9.88
C GLU A 62 20.86 -6.04 10.96
N LEU A 63 21.82 -5.52 11.73
CA LEU A 63 21.54 -4.57 12.81
C LEU A 63 20.97 -3.24 12.28
N SER A 64 21.54 -2.70 11.21
CA SER A 64 21.10 -1.44 10.59
C SER A 64 19.81 -1.55 9.77
N SER A 65 19.38 -2.78 9.41
CA SER A 65 18.09 -3.01 8.77
C SER A 65 16.91 -2.91 9.74
N SER A 66 17.18 -2.89 11.04
CA SER A 66 16.18 -2.73 12.10
C SER A 66 16.12 -1.30 12.60
N MET A 67 14.95 -0.88 13.09
CA MET A 67 14.81 0.41 13.75
C MET A 67 15.71 0.46 14.98
N THR A 68 16.36 1.59 15.21
CA THR A 68 17.13 1.80 16.44
C THR A 68 16.20 1.80 17.65
N THR A 69 16.73 1.48 18.84
CA THR A 69 15.95 1.52 20.09
C THR A 69 15.31 2.89 20.33
N SER A 70 15.96 3.98 19.91
CA SER A 70 15.41 5.34 20.02
C SER A 70 14.21 5.55 19.09
N GLU A 71 14.30 5.09 17.84
CA GLU A 71 13.21 5.15 16.88
C GLU A 71 12.04 4.26 17.31
N MET A 72 12.30 3.04 17.78
CA MET A 72 11.27 2.17 18.36
C MET A 72 10.56 2.83 19.54
N ALA A 73 11.29 3.51 20.44
CA ALA A 73 10.68 4.20 21.56
C ALA A 73 9.78 5.37 21.13
N LYS A 74 10.15 6.10 20.06
CA LYS A 74 9.30 7.13 19.46
C LYS A 74 8.04 6.53 18.84
N GLU A 75 8.19 5.47 18.04
CA GLU A 75 7.08 4.78 17.38
C GLU A 75 6.07 4.23 18.40
N ILE A 76 6.56 3.58 19.47
CA ILE A 76 5.72 3.08 20.56
C ILE A 76 4.94 4.23 21.21
N LYS A 77 5.56 5.40 21.41
CA LYS A 77 4.91 6.56 22.00
C LYS A 77 3.80 7.10 21.09
N GLU A 78 4.04 7.17 19.78
CA GLU A 78 3.05 7.62 18.80
C GLU A 78 1.89 6.64 18.69
N LEU A 79 2.18 5.35 18.54
CA LEU A 79 1.15 4.30 18.50
C LEU A 79 0.29 4.27 19.77
N LYS A 80 0.89 4.46 20.95
CA LYS A 80 0.11 4.55 22.20
C LYS A 80 -0.84 5.74 22.20
N LYS A 81 -0.37 6.91 21.76
CA LYS A 81 -1.21 8.11 21.64
C LYS A 81 -2.36 7.89 20.65
N ASP A 82 -2.09 7.23 19.53
CA ASP A 82 -3.12 6.93 18.54
C ASP A 82 -4.14 5.94 19.07
N CYS A 83 -3.69 4.88 19.76
CA CYS A 83 -4.57 3.95 20.45
C CYS A 83 -5.49 4.68 21.45
N GLU A 84 -4.95 5.55 22.29
CA GLU A 84 -5.74 6.36 23.23
C GLU A 84 -6.75 7.26 22.51
N SER A 85 -6.37 7.88 21.39
CA SER A 85 -7.30 8.68 20.58
C SER A 85 -8.42 7.84 19.97
N TYR A 86 -8.09 6.66 19.44
CA TYR A 86 -9.08 5.77 18.84
C TYR A 86 -10.01 5.17 19.89
N THR A 87 -9.51 4.82 21.08
CA THR A 87 -10.37 4.34 22.17
C THR A 87 -11.31 5.44 22.64
N GLU A 88 -10.86 6.69 22.78
CA GLU A 88 -11.74 7.81 23.15
C GLU A 88 -12.83 8.04 22.09
N LYS A 89 -12.46 8.04 20.80
CA LYS A 89 -13.44 8.15 19.70
C LYS A 89 -14.46 7.02 19.73
N LEU A 90 -14.01 5.80 19.98
CA LEU A 90 -14.85 4.61 20.03
C LEU A 90 -15.81 4.65 21.23
N GLU A 91 -15.35 5.07 22.40
CA GLU A 91 -16.22 5.26 23.58
C GLU A 91 -17.21 6.40 23.39
N ARG A 92 -16.81 7.48 22.71
CA ARG A 92 -17.74 8.56 22.33
C ARG A 92 -18.81 8.06 21.35
N MET A 93 -18.42 7.25 20.37
CA MET A 93 -19.37 6.65 19.43
C MET A 93 -20.32 5.68 20.14
N LYS A 94 -19.83 4.85 21.07
CA LYS A 94 -20.65 3.92 21.86
C LYS A 94 -21.62 4.61 22.83
N SER A 95 -21.20 5.72 23.43
CA SER A 95 -22.04 6.48 24.37
C SER A 95 -23.08 7.36 23.68
N ALA A 96 -22.91 7.64 22.38
CA ALA A 96 -23.89 8.40 21.61
C ALA A 96 -25.21 7.61 21.49
N THR A 97 -26.32 8.14 21.98
CA THR A 97 -27.60 7.41 22.12
C THR A 97 -28.28 7.02 20.78
N ASN A 98 -27.79 7.52 19.64
CA ASN A 98 -28.36 7.24 18.31
C ASN A 98 -27.75 5.98 17.66
N HIS A 99 -27.83 4.83 18.34
CA HIS A 99 -27.45 3.55 17.74
C HIS A 99 -28.63 2.99 16.96
N VAL A 100 -28.60 3.12 15.63
CA VAL A 100 -29.49 2.35 14.77
C VAL A 100 -28.71 1.09 14.37
N THR A 101 -29.20 -0.07 14.81
CA THR A 101 -28.59 -1.33 14.42
C THR A 101 -28.75 -1.53 12.90
N PRO A 102 -27.83 -2.25 12.24
CA PRO A 102 -28.00 -2.59 10.83
C PRO A 102 -29.36 -3.27 10.54
N GLU A 103 -29.83 -4.11 11.47
CA GLU A 103 -31.12 -4.80 11.38
C GLU A 103 -32.31 -3.83 11.45
N GLU A 104 -32.31 -2.88 12.41
CA GLU A 104 -33.35 -1.85 12.49
C GLU A 104 -33.37 -0.96 11.24
N LYS A 105 -32.19 -0.58 10.73
CA LYS A 105 -32.07 0.19 9.49
C LYS A 105 -32.65 -0.58 8.31
N GLU A 106 -32.34 -1.88 8.20
CA GLU A 106 -32.86 -2.72 7.12
C GLU A 106 -34.38 -2.90 7.23
N LYS A 107 -34.90 -3.12 8.43
CA LYS A 107 -36.33 -3.20 8.69
C LYS A 107 -37.04 -1.91 8.24
N VAL A 108 -36.58 -0.74 8.69
CA VAL A 108 -37.15 0.56 8.31
C VAL A 108 -37.10 0.77 6.79
N CYS A 109 -35.98 0.42 6.14
CA CYS A 109 -35.85 0.54 4.69
C CYS A 109 -36.81 -0.41 3.95
N SER A 110 -36.99 -1.64 4.43
CA SER A 110 -37.92 -2.60 3.84
C SER A 110 -39.38 -2.16 4.00
N GLU A 111 -39.74 -1.62 5.16
CA GLU A 111 -41.07 -1.06 5.43
C GLU A 111 -41.34 0.16 4.55
N GLN A 112 -40.37 1.09 4.44
CA GLN A 112 -40.48 2.23 3.53
C GLN A 112 -40.75 1.77 2.09
N LYS A 113 -40.00 0.78 1.59
CA LYS A 113 -40.20 0.21 0.24
C LYS A 113 -41.57 -0.43 0.09
N LEU A 114 -42.05 -1.15 1.10
CA LEU A 114 -43.36 -1.78 1.11
C LEU A 114 -44.48 -0.74 1.04
N TYR A 115 -44.46 0.25 1.93
CA TYR A 115 -45.49 1.29 1.97
C TYR A 115 -45.48 2.18 0.73
N CYS A 116 -44.30 2.50 0.19
CA CYS A 116 -44.19 3.20 -1.09
C CYS A 116 -44.76 2.39 -2.27
N ARG A 117 -44.63 1.06 -2.24
CA ARG A 117 -45.22 0.17 -3.26
C ARG A 117 -46.74 0.15 -3.13
N GLU A 118 -47.24 -0.05 -1.92
CA GLU A 118 -48.68 -0.10 -1.63
C GLU A 118 -49.38 1.22 -1.93
N TRP A 119 -48.76 2.36 -1.62
CA TRP A 119 -49.26 3.68 -2.02
C TRP A 119 -49.45 3.77 -3.53
N ARG A 120 -48.40 3.49 -4.33
CA ARG A 120 -48.49 3.54 -5.80
C ARG A 120 -49.57 2.60 -6.34
N ARG A 121 -49.69 1.39 -5.77
CA ARG A 121 -50.68 0.41 -6.17
C ARG A 121 -52.11 0.90 -5.87
N ARG A 122 -52.36 1.38 -4.65
CA ARG A 122 -53.68 1.88 -4.23
C ARG A 122 -54.09 3.12 -5.00
N LYS A 123 -53.18 4.08 -5.19
CA LYS A 123 -53.41 5.27 -6.00
C LYS A 123 -53.80 4.90 -7.44
N ARG A 124 -53.09 3.94 -8.05
CA ARG A 124 -53.44 3.43 -9.39
C ARG A 124 -54.84 2.83 -9.43
N MET A 125 -55.15 1.89 -8.54
CA MET A 125 -56.48 1.24 -8.50
C MET A 125 -57.61 2.24 -8.28
N ALA A 126 -57.41 3.20 -7.36
CA ALA A 126 -58.38 4.25 -7.12
C ALA A 126 -58.56 5.15 -8.35
N THR A 127 -57.47 5.53 -9.03
CA THR A 127 -57.54 6.34 -10.26
C THR A 127 -58.28 5.61 -11.37
N GLU A 128 -57.98 4.32 -11.60
CA GLU A 128 -58.66 3.49 -12.59
C GLU A 128 -60.18 3.38 -12.32
N LEU A 129 -60.57 3.20 -11.05
CA LEU A 129 -61.99 3.18 -10.66
C LEU A 129 -62.66 4.54 -10.88
N LEU A 130 -61.98 5.63 -10.53
CA LEU A 130 -62.51 6.98 -10.70
C LEU A 130 -62.68 7.32 -12.18
N ASP A 131 -61.72 6.95 -13.01
CA ASP A 131 -61.80 7.18 -14.46
C ASP A 131 -62.98 6.39 -15.06
N ALA A 132 -63.18 5.13 -14.66
CA ALA A 132 -64.34 4.33 -15.11
C ALA A 132 -65.70 4.92 -14.69
N ILE A 133 -65.79 5.53 -13.50
CA ILE A 133 -67.02 6.23 -13.07
C ILE A 133 -67.22 7.52 -13.87
N LEU A 134 -66.13 8.26 -14.10
CA LEU A 134 -66.17 9.54 -14.81
C LEU A 134 -66.55 9.39 -16.30
N GLU A 135 -66.29 8.25 -16.93
CA GLU A 135 -66.76 7.95 -18.30
C GLU A 135 -68.28 8.08 -18.46
N GLY A 136 -69.04 7.76 -17.40
CA GLY A 136 -70.50 7.87 -17.38
C GLY A 136 -71.05 9.12 -16.68
N TYR A 137 -70.19 9.99 -16.16
CA TYR A 137 -70.60 11.09 -15.30
C TYR A 137 -70.83 12.39 -16.09
N PRO A 138 -71.99 13.06 -15.94
CA PRO A 138 -72.37 14.19 -16.79
C PRO A 138 -71.66 15.52 -16.45
N LYS A 139 -70.92 15.59 -15.34
CA LYS A 139 -70.23 16.82 -14.86
C LYS A 139 -68.71 16.64 -14.83
N SER A 140 -68.00 17.70 -14.46
CA SER A 140 -66.53 17.70 -14.39
C SER A 140 -65.97 16.84 -13.24
N LYS A 141 -64.74 16.32 -13.41
CA LYS A 141 -63.99 15.57 -12.39
C LYS A 141 -63.89 16.28 -11.03
N LYS A 142 -63.70 17.60 -11.04
CA LYS A 142 -63.59 18.40 -9.80
C LYS A 142 -64.90 18.42 -9.01
N GLN A 143 -66.03 18.59 -9.70
CA GLN A 143 -67.35 18.57 -9.06
C GLN A 143 -67.66 17.18 -8.51
N PHE A 144 -67.27 16.12 -9.23
CA PHE A 144 -67.41 14.75 -8.73
C PHE A 144 -66.59 14.53 -7.45
N PHE A 145 -65.34 14.98 -7.41
CA PHE A 145 -64.47 14.81 -6.25
C PHE A 145 -64.98 15.61 -5.05
N GLU A 146 -65.49 16.82 -5.26
CA GLU A 146 -66.12 17.63 -4.21
C GLU A 146 -67.43 17.01 -3.70
N GLU A 147 -68.28 16.48 -4.59
CA GLU A 147 -69.54 15.81 -4.22
C GLU A 147 -69.32 14.51 -3.43
N VAL A 148 -68.28 13.75 -3.75
CA VAL A 148 -67.96 12.46 -3.10
C VAL A 148 -67.00 12.62 -1.91
N GLY A 149 -66.37 13.78 -1.75
CA GLY A 149 -65.40 14.06 -0.69
C GLY A 149 -64.04 13.37 -0.92
N ILE A 150 -63.56 13.34 -2.15
CA ILE A 150 -62.26 12.78 -2.52
C ILE A 150 -61.21 13.88 -2.52
N GLU A 151 -60.20 13.72 -1.66
CA GLU A 151 -59.02 14.58 -1.58
C GLU A 151 -57.84 13.91 -2.28
N THR A 152 -57.08 14.66 -3.08
CA THR A 152 -55.92 14.14 -3.82
C THR A 152 -54.59 14.48 -3.16
N ASP A 153 -53.58 13.61 -3.32
CA ASP A 153 -52.22 13.88 -2.83
C ASP A 153 -51.69 15.22 -3.38
N GLU A 154 -52.02 15.54 -4.63
CA GLU A 154 -51.63 16.77 -5.32
C GLU A 154 -52.22 18.02 -4.66
N GLU A 155 -53.48 17.98 -4.23
CA GLU A 155 -54.16 19.11 -3.55
C GLU A 155 -53.53 19.41 -2.18
N HIS A 156 -52.97 18.39 -1.52
CA HIS A 156 -52.32 18.51 -0.21
C HIS A 156 -50.79 18.59 -0.28
N ASN A 157 -50.19 18.73 -1.47
CA ASN A 157 -48.73 18.76 -1.69
C ASN A 157 -48.00 17.55 -1.09
N VAL A 158 -48.65 16.39 -1.07
CA VAL A 158 -48.09 15.16 -0.53
C VAL A 158 -47.28 14.47 -1.62
N VAL A 159 -45.99 14.29 -1.35
CA VAL A 159 -45.06 13.61 -2.26
C VAL A 159 -44.62 12.29 -1.66
N LEU A 160 -44.52 11.28 -2.52
CA LEU A 160 -44.05 9.97 -2.11
C LEU A 160 -42.60 10.07 -1.58
N PRO A 161 -42.29 9.52 -0.39
CA PRO A 161 -40.95 9.59 0.17
C PRO A 161 -39.92 8.96 -0.77
N ALA A 162 -38.79 9.64 -0.97
CA ALA A 162 -37.67 9.18 -1.80
C ALA A 162 -36.92 8.00 -1.15
#